data_AF-J0KD52-F1
#
_entry.id   AF-J0KD52-F1
#
_cell.length_a   1.000
_cell.length_b   1.000
_cell.length_c   1.000
_cell.angle_alpha   90.00
_cell.angle_beta   90.00
_cell.angle_gamma   90.00
#
_symmetry.space_group_name_H-M   'P 1'
#
loop_
_entity.id
_entity.type
_entity.pdbx_description
1 polymer ?
#
loop_
_entity_poly.entity_id
_entity_poly.type
_entity_poly.pdbx_seq_one_letter_code
_entity_poly.pdbx_strand_id
1 'polypeptide(L)'
;MPDTYNGIGTSYLGKCKFEQDDSFVTTKWFQIVAPIFPLGSVRLRDLGSEGVPFLKRTTNYEFIEEVPLDVMQVLRTYAYTVFIVAWFGHWAMGNQPPLVRLIMITLGILLPFTLRFFARRMSQ
;
A
#
# COMPACT_ATOMS: atom_id res chain seq x y z
N MET A 1 3.88 12.36 -12.88
CA MET A 1 4.21 11.02 -12.35
C MET A 1 4.73 11.20 -10.93
N PRO A 2 4.42 10.32 -9.96
CA PRO A 2 5.00 10.44 -8.62
C PRO A 2 6.52 10.18 -8.68
N ASP A 3 7.30 11.21 -8.39
CA ASP A 3 8.75 11.14 -8.36
C ASP A 3 9.19 10.48 -7.05
N THR A 4 9.51 9.19 -7.12
CA THR A 4 10.11 8.45 -6.01
C THR A 4 11.57 8.18 -6.34
N TYR A 5 12.48 8.84 -5.65
CA TYR A 5 13.91 8.60 -5.74
C TYR A 5 14.35 7.85 -4.48
N ASN A 6 14.78 6.60 -4.63
CA ASN A 6 15.34 5.77 -3.53
C ASN A 6 14.48 5.67 -2.25
N GLY A 7 13.16 5.53 -2.38
CA GLY A 7 12.24 5.39 -1.24
C GLY A 7 11.83 6.72 -0.59
N ILE A 8 12.45 7.83 -0.99
CA ILE A 8 12.09 9.19 -0.59
C ILE A 8 11.28 9.85 -1.71
N GLY A 9 10.12 10.39 -1.38
CA GLY A 9 9.30 11.14 -2.31
C GLY A 9 7.82 11.04 -2.02
N THR A 10 7.01 11.29 -3.06
CA THR A 10 5.57 11.13 -2.97
C THR A 10 5.12 9.87 -3.68
N SER A 11 4.22 9.11 -3.07
CA SER A 11 3.65 7.90 -3.66
C SER A 11 2.16 7.78 -3.35
N TYR A 12 1.42 7.18 -4.27
CA TYR A 12 0.01 6.87 -4.09
C TYR A 12 -0.09 5.47 -3.46
N LEU A 13 -0.70 5.38 -2.28
CA LEU A 13 -0.84 4.13 -1.54
C LEU A 13 -2.29 3.84 -1.20
N GLY A 14 -2.68 2.59 -1.48
CA GLY A 14 -4.03 2.07 -1.28
C GLY A 14 -5.00 2.49 -2.38
N LYS A 15 -5.91 1.59 -2.74
CA LYS A 15 -7.06 1.85 -3.61
C LYS A 15 -8.32 1.55 -2.81
N CYS A 16 -9.28 2.46 -2.79
CA CYS A 16 -10.56 2.28 -2.13
C CYS A 16 -11.68 2.98 -2.90
N LYS A 17 -12.95 2.74 -2.52
CA LYS A 17 -14.13 3.38 -3.13
C LYS A 17 -14.11 3.31 -4.66
N PHE A 18 -14.06 2.08 -5.17
CA PHE A 18 -14.17 1.83 -6.61
C PHE A 18 -15.57 2.23 -7.09
N GLU A 19 -15.64 2.93 -8.22
CA GLU A 19 -16.88 3.42 -8.82
C GLU A 19 -17.11 2.77 -10.18
N GLN A 20 -18.33 2.90 -10.74
CA GLN A 20 -18.76 2.19 -11.96
C GLN A 20 -17.95 2.57 -13.21
N ASP A 21 -17.25 3.70 -13.17
CA ASP A 21 -16.36 4.18 -14.22
C ASP A 21 -14.95 3.57 -14.15
N ASP A 22 -14.69 2.65 -13.20
CA ASP A 22 -13.38 2.08 -12.87
C ASP A 22 -12.42 3.11 -12.23
N SER A 23 -12.95 4.22 -11.71
CA SER A 23 -12.20 5.14 -10.87
C SER A 23 -12.08 4.60 -9.44
N PHE A 24 -11.01 4.99 -8.77
CA PHE A 24 -10.75 4.64 -7.38
C PHE A 24 -10.11 5.80 -6.63
N VAL A 25 -10.39 5.88 -5.34
CA VAL A 25 -9.75 6.83 -4.44
C VAL A 25 -8.44 6.24 -3.93
N THR A 26 -7.36 7.02 -4.05
CA THR A 26 -6.05 6.69 -3.50
C THR A 26 -5.53 7.85 -2.65
N THR A 27 -4.72 7.54 -1.65
CA THR A 27 -4.12 8.57 -0.80
C THR A 27 -2.69 8.81 -1.25
N LYS A 28 -2.34 10.07 -1.48
CA LYS A 28 -0.98 10.52 -1.74
C LYS A 28 -0.25 10.66 -0.42
N TRP A 29 0.93 10.05 -0.33
CA TRP A 29 1.76 10.07 0.88
C TRP A 29 3.11 10.66 0.57
N PHE A 30 3.64 11.42 1.53
CA PHE A 30 5.07 11.66 1.62
C PHE A 30 5.72 10.50 2.38
N GLN A 31 6.70 9.85 1.74
CA GLN A 31 7.40 8.69 2.27
C GLN A 31 8.92 8.88 2.20
N ILE A 32 9.64 8.30 3.18
CA ILE A 32 11.11 8.18 3.20
C ILE A 32 11.52 6.69 3.27
N VAL A 33 10.73 5.87 3.96
CA VAL A 33 10.82 4.39 4.04
C VAL A 33 9.43 3.79 4.29
N ALA A 34 8.61 4.49 5.09
CA ALA A 34 7.21 4.22 5.34
C ALA A 34 6.38 5.49 5.02
N PRO A 35 5.05 5.37 4.84
CA PRO A 35 4.19 6.54 4.71
C PRO A 35 4.24 7.39 5.99
N ILE A 36 4.80 8.60 5.90
CA ILE A 36 4.97 9.50 7.06
C ILE A 36 3.77 10.43 7.18
N PHE A 37 3.46 11.16 6.10
CA PHE A 37 2.38 12.15 6.09
C PHE A 37 1.45 11.92 4.90
N PRO A 38 0.12 11.82 5.12
CA PRO A 38 -0.83 11.88 4.02
C PRO A 38 -0.88 13.32 3.51
N LEU A 39 -0.65 13.50 2.22
CA LEU A 39 -0.70 14.81 1.57
C LEU A 39 -2.10 15.15 1.05
N GLY A 40 -2.94 14.13 0.83
CA GLY A 40 -4.31 14.29 0.34
C GLY A 40 -4.83 13.00 -0.29
N SER A 41 -6.14 12.92 -0.51
CA SER A 41 -6.75 11.83 -1.27
C SER A 41 -7.14 12.34 -2.66
N VAL A 42 -6.95 11.50 -3.67
CA VAL A 42 -7.27 11.82 -5.06
C VAL A 42 -8.02 10.66 -5.68
N ARG A 43 -8.95 10.97 -6.57
CA ARG A 43 -9.63 9.96 -7.39
C ARG A 43 -8.91 9.85 -8.73
N LEU A 44 -8.43 8.65 -9.01
CA LEU A 44 -7.72 8.31 -10.23
C LEU A 44 -8.49 7.22 -10.99
N ARG A 45 -8.33 7.19 -12.30
CA ARG A 45 -8.83 6.13 -13.16
C ARG A 45 -7.67 5.43 -13.87
N ASP A 46 -7.68 4.11 -13.87
CA ASP A 46 -6.66 3.32 -14.58
C ASP A 46 -6.94 3.40 -16.10
N LEU A 47 -6.07 4.07 -16.87
CA LEU A 47 -6.20 4.13 -18.34
C LEU A 47 -5.59 2.90 -19.04
N GLY A 48 -5.33 1.84 -18.28
CA GLY A 48 -4.57 0.69 -18.73
C GLY A 48 -3.06 0.86 -18.57
N SER A 49 -2.35 -0.26 -18.70
CA SER A 49 -0.90 -0.31 -18.61
C SER A 49 -0.37 -0.74 -19.97
N GLU A 50 0.47 0.10 -20.56
CA GLU A 50 1.33 -0.34 -21.66
C GLU A 50 2.64 -0.87 -21.05
N GLY A 51 2.88 -2.18 -21.15
CA GLY A 51 4.10 -2.80 -20.66
C GLY A 51 4.02 -4.32 -20.51
N VAL A 52 5.11 -5.00 -20.86
CA VAL A 52 5.31 -6.45 -20.63
C VAL A 52 5.37 -6.75 -19.12
N PRO A 53 4.86 -7.90 -18.65
CA PRO A 53 4.68 -8.21 -17.22
C PRO A 53 5.92 -8.12 -16.31
N PHE A 54 7.12 -8.08 -16.91
CA PHE A 54 8.41 -8.19 -16.20
C PHE A 54 9.27 -6.92 -16.24
N LEU A 55 8.87 -5.87 -16.98
CA LEU A 55 9.60 -4.61 -17.07
C LEU A 55 8.71 -3.45 -16.65
N LYS A 56 9.33 -2.48 -15.96
CA LYS A 56 8.76 -1.24 -15.39
C LYS A 56 7.39 -0.87 -16.01
N ARG A 57 6.31 -1.19 -15.29
CA ARG A 57 4.93 -0.94 -15.73
C ARG A 57 4.63 0.55 -15.59
N THR A 58 4.66 1.30 -16.68
CA THR A 58 4.14 2.67 -16.69
C THR A 58 2.62 2.57 -16.74
N THR A 59 1.98 2.59 -15.57
CA THR A 59 0.52 2.66 -15.51
C THR A 59 0.13 4.12 -15.70
N ASN A 60 -0.62 4.39 -16.77
CA ASN A 60 -1.15 5.73 -17.02
C ASN A 60 -2.42 5.89 -16.17
N TYR A 61 -2.46 6.96 -15.39
CA TYR A 61 -3.61 7.29 -14.54
C TYR A 61 -4.21 8.60 -15.04
N GLU A 62 -5.52 8.62 -15.19
CA GLU A 62 -6.28 9.85 -15.37
C GLU A 62 -6.59 10.44 -13.99
N PHE A 63 -6.29 11.72 -13.80
CA PHE A 63 -6.68 12.44 -12.60
C PHE A 63 -8.09 12.99 -12.78
N ILE A 64 -9.02 12.57 -11.91
CA ILE A 64 -10.41 13.03 -11.97
C ILE A 64 -10.61 14.21 -11.04
N GLU A 65 -10.37 14.03 -9.74
CA GLU A 65 -10.64 15.04 -8.72
C GLU A 65 -9.81 14.84 -7.45
N GLU A 66 -9.64 15.92 -6.68
CA GLU A 66 -9.19 15.84 -5.29
C GLU A 66 -10.39 15.51 -4.40
N VAL A 67 -10.20 14.54 -3.51
CA VAL A 67 -11.25 14.05 -2.60
C VAL A 67 -10.84 14.40 -1.18
N PRO A 68 -11.78 14.75 -0.27
CA PRO A 68 -11.46 14.91 1.14
C PRO A 68 -10.71 13.68 1.67
N LEU A 69 -9.74 13.93 2.54
CA LEU A 69 -8.85 12.90 3.06
C LEU A 69 -9.65 11.76 3.67
N ASP A 70 -9.47 10.55 3.14
CA ASP A 70 -10.13 9.37 3.69
C ASP A 70 -9.43 8.93 4.96
N VAL A 71 -9.90 9.47 6.09
CA VAL A 71 -9.32 9.23 7.42
C VAL A 71 -9.31 7.73 7.77
N MET A 72 -10.29 6.96 7.30
CA MET A 72 -10.35 5.52 7.53
C MET A 72 -9.25 4.80 6.74
N GLN A 73 -9.01 5.19 5.50
CA GLN A 73 -7.88 4.67 4.71
C GLN A 73 -6.54 5.01 5.39
N VAL A 74 -6.36 6.26 5.83
CA VAL A 74 -5.16 6.74 6.53
C VAL A 74 -4.92 5.95 7.82
N LEU A 75 -5.95 5.76 8.63
CA LEU A 75 -5.87 5.00 9.88
C LEU A 75 -5.46 3.54 9.62
N ARG A 76 -6.04 2.89 8.61
CA ARG A 76 -5.70 1.51 8.23
C ARG A 76 -4.25 1.41 7.77
N THR A 77 -3.77 2.38 7.00
CA THR A 77 -2.36 2.44 6.58
C THR A 77 -1.44 2.56 7.79
N TYR A 78 -1.71 3.47 8.72
CA TYR A 78 -0.89 3.60 9.93
C TYR A 78 -0.95 2.37 10.83
N ALA A 79 -2.13 1.79 11.06
CA ALA A 79 -2.28 0.58 11.86
C ALA A 79 -1.43 -0.58 11.27
N TYR A 80 -1.45 -0.73 9.94
CA TYR A 80 -0.63 -1.71 9.25
C TYR A 80 0.87 -1.40 9.37
N THR A 81 1.27 -0.14 9.20
CA THR A 81 2.67 0.28 9.35
C THR A 81 3.18 0.03 10.77
N VAL A 82 2.43 0.42 11.80
CA VAL A 82 2.78 0.17 13.20
C VAL A 82 2.88 -1.32 13.49
N PHE A 83 1.92 -2.11 13.00
CA PHE A 83 1.95 -3.56 13.15
C PHE A 83 3.21 -4.18 12.52
N ILE A 84 3.58 -3.79 11.30
CA ILE A 84 4.81 -4.26 10.65
C ILE A 84 6.06 -3.85 11.43
N VAL A 85 6.14 -2.59 11.88
CA VAL A 85 7.31 -2.10 12.62
C VAL A 85 7.44 -2.83 13.95
N ALA A 86 6.34 -3.02 14.69
CA ALA A 86 6.33 -3.77 15.94
C ALA A 86 6.69 -5.25 15.73
N TRP A 87 6.14 -5.87 14.69
CA TRP A 87 6.45 -7.26 14.31
C TRP A 87 7.93 -7.43 13.97
N PHE A 88 8.47 -6.55 13.14
CA PHE A 88 9.87 -6.59 12.74
C PHE A 88 10.80 -6.28 13.92
N GLY A 89 10.45 -5.31 14.76
CA GLY A 89 11.18 -5.00 15.99
C GLY A 89 11.21 -6.17 16.96
N HIS A 90 10.07 -6.84 17.16
CA HIS A 90 9.98 -8.04 17.99
C HIS A 90 10.82 -9.19 17.43
N TRP A 91 10.83 -9.37 16.10
CA TRP A 91 11.68 -10.36 15.44
C TRP A 91 13.17 -10.05 15.59
N ALA A 92 13.57 -8.78 15.39
CA ALA A 92 14.97 -8.35 15.41
C ALA A 92 15.58 -8.35 16.82
N MET A 93 14.80 -7.93 17.83
CA MET A 93 15.26 -7.82 19.22
C MET A 93 14.95 -9.08 20.06
N GLY A 94 14.08 -9.97 19.57
CA GLY A 94 13.64 -11.16 20.30
C GLY A 94 14.66 -12.29 20.28
N ASN A 95 14.96 -12.86 21.45
CA ASN A 95 15.72 -14.12 21.57
C ASN A 95 14.81 -15.34 21.35
N GLN A 96 14.12 -15.36 20.21
CA GLN A 96 13.17 -16.41 19.82
C GLN A 96 13.93 -17.66 19.33
N PRO A 97 13.46 -18.88 19.63
CA PRO A 97 14.04 -20.10 19.08
C PRO A 97 13.95 -20.12 17.55
N PRO A 98 14.86 -20.82 16.85
CA PRO A 98 14.99 -20.75 15.38
C PRO A 98 13.70 -21.09 14.63
N LEU A 99 12.93 -22.06 15.14
CA LEU A 99 11.67 -22.50 14.54
C LEU A 99 10.59 -21.40 14.61
N VAL A 100 10.48 -20.69 15.74
CA VAL A 100 9.55 -19.57 15.89
C VAL A 100 9.94 -18.42 14.96
N ARG A 101 11.24 -18.14 14.80
CA ARG A 101 11.72 -17.14 13.83
C ARG A 101 11.32 -17.49 12.39
N LEU A 102 11.43 -18.76 11.99
CA LEU A 102 11.02 -19.20 10.65
C LEU A 102 9.51 -19.04 10.44
N ILE A 103 8.69 -19.43 11.42
CA ILE A 103 7.23 -19.26 11.36
C ILE A 103 6.87 -17.77 11.26
N MET A 104 7.57 -16.89 11.99
CA MET A 104 7.31 -15.46 11.92
C MET A 104 7.65 -14.87 10.55
N ILE A 105 8.75 -15.28 9.92
CA ILE A 105 9.14 -14.82 8.58
C ILE A 105 8.10 -15.30 7.55
N THR A 106 7.70 -16.57 7.61
CA THR A 106 6.71 -17.11 6.66
C THR A 106 5.35 -16.43 6.82
N LEU A 107 4.89 -16.21 8.06
CA LEU A 107 3.66 -15.44 8.32
C LEU A 107 3.78 -14.00 7.80
N GLY A 108 4.89 -13.30 8.05
CA GLY A 108 5.10 -11.94 7.59
C GLY A 108 5.10 -11.80 6.06
N ILE A 109 5.63 -12.81 5.34
CA ILE A 109 5.57 -12.87 3.88
C ILE A 109 4.15 -13.18 3.39
N LEU A 110 3.44 -14.11 4.05
CA LEU A 110 2.11 -14.54 3.62
C LEU A 110 1.01 -13.52 3.95
N LEU A 111 1.16 -12.73 5.02
CA LEU A 111 0.18 -11.74 5.49
C LEU A 111 -0.28 -10.75 4.41
N PRO A 112 0.62 -10.07 3.66
CA PRO A 112 0.19 -9.18 2.57
C PRO A 112 -0.49 -9.93 1.42
N PHE A 113 -0.13 -11.19 1.16
CA PHE A 113 -0.78 -12.00 0.13
C PHE A 113 -2.19 -12.44 0.54
N THR A 114 -2.37 -12.90 1.78
CA THR A 114 -3.68 -13.31 2.31
C THR A 114 -4.60 -12.11 2.44
N LEU A 115 -4.13 -10.98 2.98
CA LEU A 115 -4.92 -9.74 3.06
C LEU A 115 -5.34 -9.23 1.67
N ARG A 116 -4.44 -9.27 0.67
CA ARG A 116 -4.80 -8.90 -0.71
C ARG A 116 -5.80 -9.88 -1.33
N PHE A 117 -5.67 -11.17 -1.06
CA PHE A 117 -6.60 -12.17 -1.54
C PHE A 117 -8.01 -11.96 -0.97
N PHE A 118 -8.12 -11.75 0.35
CA PHE A 118 -9.40 -11.49 1.00
C PHE A 118 -10.01 -10.14 0.59
N ALA A 119 -9.20 -9.07 0.49
CA ALA A 119 -9.69 -7.76 0.06
C ALA A 119 -10.31 -7.79 -1.34
N ARG A 120 -9.72 -8.57 -2.28
CA ARG A 120 -10.26 -8.78 -3.63
C ARG A 120 -11.55 -9.60 -3.65
N ARG A 121 -11.73 -10.50 -2.67
CA ARG A 121 -12.88 -11.39 -2.59
C ARG A 121 -14.10 -10.74 -1.93
N MET A 122 -13.89 -9.70 -1.12
CA MET A 122 -14.96 -8.93 -0.48
C MET A 122 -15.44 -7.74 -1.33
N SER A 123 -14.78 -7.44 -2.45
CA SER A 123 -15.18 -6.40 -3.40
C SER A 123 -15.92 -6.94 -4.63
N GLN A 124 -16.31 -8.21 -4.64
CA GLN A 124 -17.20 -8.85 -5.60
C GLN A 124 -18.50 -9.22 -4.90
#